data_AF-D3ACA4-F1
#
_entry.id   AF-D3ACA4-F1
#
_cell.length_a   1.000
_cell.length_b   1.000
_cell.length_c   1.000
_cell.angle_alpha   90.00
_cell.angle_beta   90.00
_cell.angle_gamma   90.00
#
_symmetry.space_group_name_H-M   'P 1'
#
loop_
_entity.id
_entity.type
_entity.pdbx_description
1 polymer ?
#
loop_
_entity_poly.entity_id
_entity_poly.type
_entity_poly.pdbx_seq_one_letter_code
_entity_poly.pdbx_strand_id
1 'polypeptide(L)' 'MLFLFCYRRCDRIKAIMKEPDSIALIYKRLTAQGHYRWSRDRPDVRSLTWKEFDWMMLGIDIDQQKAIRMS' A
#
# COMPACT_ATOMS: atom_id res chain seq x y z
N MET A 1 -6.36 -13.83 -3.56
CA MET A 1 -5.19 -12.98 -3.91
C MET A 1 -5.56 -11.52 -3.70
N LEU A 2 -4.71 -10.73 -3.04
CA LEU A 2 -4.98 -9.33 -2.73
C LEU A 2 -4.13 -8.41 -3.61
N PHE A 3 -4.81 -7.51 -4.34
CA PHE A 3 -4.16 -6.48 -5.14
C PHE A 3 -4.48 -5.11 -4.56
N LEU A 4 -3.45 -4.31 -4.31
CA LEU A 4 -3.57 -2.96 -3.76
C LEU A 4 -3.22 -1.95 -4.83
N PHE A 5 -4.04 -0.92 -4.99
CA PHE A 5 -3.80 0.11 -5.97
C PHE A 5 -4.29 1.47 -5.49
N CYS A 6 -3.52 2.48 -5.90
CA CYS A 6 -3.84 3.88 -5.78
C CYS A 6 -3.67 4.49 -7.16
N TYR A 7 -4.71 5.16 -7.64
CA TYR A 7 -4.63 5.94 -8.87
C TYR A 7 -3.99 7.30 -8.54
N ARG A 8 -4.49 8.40 -9.12
CA ARG A 8 -3.96 9.76 -8.88
C ARG A 8 -4.12 10.27 -7.45
N ARG A 9 -5.08 9.75 -6.68
CA ARG A 9 -5.35 10.27 -5.34
C ARG A 9 -4.83 9.33 -4.27
N CYS A 10 -3.87 9.82 -3.50
CA CYS A 10 -3.21 9.09 -2.40
C CYS A 10 -3.97 9.17 -1.06
N ASP A 11 -5.15 9.81 -0.99
CA ASP A 11 -5.99 9.83 0.23
C ASP A 11 -6.82 8.53 0.42
N ARG A 12 -6.69 7.57 -0.50
CA ARG A 12 -7.47 6.34 -0.53
C ARG A 12 -6.65 5.14 -0.98
N ILE A 13 -6.98 3.98 -0.44
CA ILE A 13 -6.52 2.66 -0.88
C ILE A 13 -7.70 1.94 -1.50
N LYS A 14 -7.48 1.33 -2.68
CA LYS A 14 -8.39 0.33 -3.23
C LYS A 14 -7.72 -1.03 -3.17
N ALA A 15 -8.48 -2.04 -2.77
CA ALA A 15 -8.00 -3.41 -2.78
C ALA A 15 -8.97 -4.32 -3.51
N ILE A 16 -8.47 -5.15 -4.41
CA ILE A 16 -9.23 -6.23 -5.03
C ILE A 16 -8.82 -7.53 -4.32
N MET A 17 -9.77 -8.17 -3.66
CA MET A 17 -9.62 -9.53 -3.16
C MET A 17 -10.27 -10.47 -4.17
N LYS A 18 -9.45 -11.27 -4.85
CA LYS A 18 -9.91 -12.33 -5.75
C LYS A 18 -10.05 -13.64 -4.97
N GLU A 19 -11.27 -14.17 -4.98
CA GLU A 19 -11.65 -15.52 -4.54
C GLU A 19 -11.90 -16.41 -5.77
N PRO A 20 -12.14 -17.73 -5.62
CA PRO A 20 -12.37 -18.62 -6.76
C PRO A 20 -13.53 -18.15 -7.67
N ASP A 21 -14.67 -17.81 -7.06
CA ASP A 21 -15.92 -17.49 -7.77
C ASP A 21 -16.35 -16.03 -7.61
N SER A 22 -15.55 -15.22 -6.91
CA SER A 22 -15.96 -13.89 -6.48
C SER A 22 -14.78 -12.91 -6.49
N ILE A 23 -15.12 -11.62 -6.58
CA ILE A 23 -14.19 -10.53 -6.36
C ILE A 23 -14.82 -9.55 -5.39
N ALA A 24 -14.10 -9.21 -4.32
CA ALA A 24 -14.45 -8.11 -3.43
C ALA A 24 -13.58 -6.88 -3.72
N LEU A 25 -14.23 -5.72 -3.84
CA LEU A 25 -13.55 -4.42 -3.91
C LEU A 25 -13.65 -3.73 -2.54
N ILE A 26 -12.50 -3.56 -1.90
CA ILE A 26 -12.37 -2.82 -0.65
C ILE A 26 -11.96 -1.39 -0.98
N TYR A 27 -12.70 -0.43 -0.43
CA TYR A 27 -12.42 1.00 -0.56
C TYR A 27 -12.19 1.61 0.82
N LYS A 28 -10.96 2.07 1.09
CA LYS A 28 -10.60 2.73 2.33
C LYS A 28 -10.14 4.15 2.03
N ARG A 29 -10.76 5.14 2.65
CA ARG A 29 -10.44 6.56 2.48
C ARG A 29 -10.08 7.17 3.83
N LEU A 30 -9.05 8.00 3.86
CA LEU A 30 -8.71 8.81 5.03
C LEU A 30 -9.77 9.90 5.22
N THR A 31 -10.30 9.99 6.44
CA THR A 31 -11.29 11.03 6.80
C THR A 31 -10.61 12.31 7.29
N ALA A 32 -9.46 12.20 7.95
CA ALA A 32 -8.59 13.32 8.28
C ALA A 32 -7.75 13.77 7.08
N GLN A 33 -7.21 15.00 7.12
CA GLN A 33 -6.22 15.43 6.12
C GLN A 33 -5.00 14.50 6.14
N GLY A 34 -4.65 13.94 4.98
CA GLY A 34 -3.49 13.07 4.86
C GLY A 34 -3.46 12.26 3.56
N HIS A 35 -2.35 11.58 3.34
CA HIS A 35 -2.12 10.71 2.20
C HIS A 35 -1.36 9.46 2.62
N TYR A 36 -1.68 8.33 2.02
CA TYR A 36 -0.88 7.13 2.07
C TYR A 36 0.45 7.35 1.34
N ARG A 37 1.54 6.85 1.93
CA ARG A 37 2.86 6.86 1.30
C ARG A 37 3.01 5.65 0.39
N TRP A 38 2.65 5.86 -0.87
CA TRP A 38 2.91 4.91 -1.95
C TRP A 38 4.31 5.12 -2.49
N SER A 39 5.08 4.05 -2.69
CA SER A 39 6.36 4.10 -3.39
C SER A 39 6.12 4.61 -4.82
N ARG A 40 6.70 5.77 -5.16
CA ARG A 40 6.53 6.43 -6.48
C ARG A 40 7.64 6.11 -7.47
N ASP A 41 8.77 5.57 -6.98
CA ASP A 41 10.02 5.48 -7.73
C ASP A 41 10.26 4.12 -8.38
N ARG A 42 9.23 3.25 -8.48
CA ARG A 42 9.39 1.91 -9.06
C ARG A 42 8.40 1.66 -10.19
N PRO A 43 8.85 1.06 -11.32
CA PRO A 43 7.95 0.64 -12.38
C PRO A 43 7.08 -0.53 -11.88
N ASP A 44 5.86 -0.60 -12.41
CA ASP A 44 4.93 -1.73 -12.46
C ASP A 44 4.94 -2.77 -11.33
N VAL A 45 3.80 -2.84 -10.63
CA VAL A 45 3.31 -3.96 -9.78
C VAL A 45 4.41 -4.68 -8.96
N ARG A 46 4.57 -4.26 -7.70
CA ARG A 46 5.42 -4.95 -6.71
C ARG A 46 4.58 -5.79 -5.75
N SER A 47 5.06 -7.00 -5.46
CA SER A 47 4.55 -7.81 -4.33
C SER A 47 5.00 -7.23 -3.00
N LEU A 48 4.06 -7.07 -2.07
CA LEU A 48 4.35 -6.63 -0.70
C LEU A 48 4.41 -7.83 0.25
N THR A 49 5.33 -7.77 1.20
CA THR A 49 5.30 -8.59 2.41
C THR A 49 4.19 -8.10 3.35
N TRP A 50 3.76 -8.95 4.28
CA TRP A 50 2.80 -8.55 5.31
C TRP A 50 3.27 -7.35 6.16
N LYS A 51 4.58 -7.25 6.43
CA LYS A 51 5.15 -6.14 7.20
C LYS A 51 5.08 -4.81 6.44
N GLU A 52 5.39 -4.83 5.14
CA GLU A 52 5.29 -3.67 4.27
C GLU A 52 3.82 -3.21 4.11
N PHE A 53 2.91 -4.17 4.02
CA PHE A 53 1.47 -3.89 4.03
C PHE A 53 1.03 -3.21 5.33
N ASP A 54 1.47 -3.72 6.48
CA ASP A 54 1.14 -3.15 7.79
C ASP A 54 1.69 -1.72 7.93
N TRP A 55 2.94 -1.49 7.54
CA TRP A 55 3.53 -0.15 7.48
C TRP A 55 2.70 0.81 6.61
N MET A 56 2.32 0.39 5.41
CA MET A 56 1.46 1.19 4.54
C MET A 56 0.13 1.53 5.22
N MET A 57 -0.48 0.56 5.91
CA MET A 57 -1.73 0.75 6.64
C MET A 57 -1.60 1.69 7.84
N LEU A 58 -0.42 1.75 8.45
CA LEU A 58 -0.04 2.69 9.51
C LEU A 58 0.40 4.07 8.98
N GLY A 59 0.48 4.26 7.66
CA GLY A 59 0.96 5.50 7.04
C GLY A 59 2.49 5.65 7.06
N ILE A 60 3.21 4.58 7.40
CA ILE A 60 4.66 4.50 7.35
C ILE A 60 5.08 4.17 5.91
N ASP A 61 6.24 4.68 5.49
CA ASP A 61 6.78 4.39 4.16
C ASP A 61 7.06 2.89 3.99
N ILE A 62 6.68 2.34 2.85
CA ILE A 62 6.95 0.93 2.52
C ILE A 62 8.45 0.73 2.29
N ASP A 63 9.10 1.72 1.66
CA ASP A 63 10.55 1.72 1.45
C ASP A 63 11.21 2.33 2.69
N GLN A 64 11.39 1.51 3.73
CA GLN A 64 12.22 1.90 4.86
C GLN A 64 13.65 2.16 4.38
N GLN A 65 14.20 3.34 4.69
CA GLN A 65 15.63 3.57 4.54
C GLN A 65 16.36 2.49 5.35
N LYS A 66 17.29 1.77 4.70
CA LYS A 66 18.12 0.78 5.38
C LYS A 66 18.71 1.47 6.61
N ALA A 67 18.54 0.87 7.79
CA ALA A 67 19.12 1.38 9.01
C ALA A 67 20.60 1.72 8.75
N ILE A 68 21.02 2.90 9.23
CA ILE A 68 22.43 3.30 9.18
C ILE A 68 23.20 2.17 9.86
N ARG A 69 23.99 1.41 9.08
CA ARG A 69 24.97 0.50 9.65
C ARG A 69 26.03 1.39 10.28
N MET A 70 26.02 1.51 11.60
CA MET A 70 27.19 1.98 12.31
C MET A 70 28.27 0.91 12.10
N SER A 71 29.34 1.27 11.39
CA SER A 71 30.53 0.43 11.22
C SER A 71 31.31 0.35 12.51
#